data_AF-A0AAJ0BNJ5-F1
#
_entry.id   AF-A0AAJ0BNJ5-F1
#
_cell.length_a   1.000
_cell.length_b   1.000
_cell.length_c   1.000
_cell.angle_alpha   90.00
_cell.angle_beta   90.00
_cell.angle_gamma   90.00
#
_symmetry.space_group_name_H-M   'P 1'
#
loop_
_entity.id
_entity.type
_entity.pdbx_description
1 polymer ?
#
loop_
_entity_poly.entity_id
_entity_poly.type
_entity_poly.pdbx_seq_one_letter_code
_entity_poly.pdbx_strand_id
1 'polypeptide(L)'
;MASDELPATLKFLTDAGHLLATSSPETSAFILRHRDELILERELTQPETQKQHVCTCCGHIMILGRGSSMSLKKEKKVKTKDRKIAKPRCGPTKTISCGHCGKVTEVQLPPPAPISRRQTKMNASATSAAKTAPTAAAPKETPQKPNANASSKKRAKSRKAGLQALLDQSKGAKQSGRGLGLSLTDFMQR
;
A
#
# COMPACT_ATOMS: atom_id res chain seq x y z
N MET A 1 14.89 36.41 27.52
CA MET A 1 15.68 35.27 28.04
C MET A 1 14.82 34.04 28.40
N ALA A 2 13.54 34.17 28.76
CA ALA A 2 12.70 33.02 29.15
C ALA A 2 12.24 32.09 28.00
N SER A 3 12.30 32.55 26.73
CA SER A 3 11.73 31.79 25.60
C SER A 3 12.62 30.65 25.09
N ASP A 4 13.94 30.73 25.28
CA ASP A 4 14.90 29.70 24.81
C ASP A 4 14.95 28.46 25.71
N GLU A 5 14.51 28.57 26.97
CA GLU A 5 14.52 27.44 27.89
C GLU A 5 13.36 26.47 27.65
N LEU A 6 12.23 26.94 27.12
CA LEU A 6 11.02 26.15 26.91
C LEU A 6 11.26 24.85 26.11
N PRO A 7 11.93 24.85 24.94
CA PRO A 7 12.20 23.61 24.22
C PRO A 7 13.12 22.65 25.00
N ALA A 8 14.03 23.16 25.84
CA ALA A 8 14.87 22.33 26.69
C ALA A 8 14.04 21.70 27.82
N THR A 9 13.15 22.47 28.45
CA THR A 9 12.21 21.97 29.47
C THR A 9 11.28 20.89 28.91
N LEU A 10 10.70 21.08 27.72
CA LEU A 10 9.83 20.07 27.11
C LEU A 10 10.56 18.77 26.79
N LYS A 11 11.83 18.85 26.35
CA LYS A 11 12.69 17.67 26.15
C LYS A 11 12.97 16.96 27.47
N PHE A 12 13.40 17.70 28.48
CA PHE A 12 13.65 17.17 29.81
C PHE A 12 12.43 16.43 30.38
N LEU A 13 11.24 17.03 30.31
CA LEU A 13 10.00 16.40 30.77
C LEU A 13 9.65 15.13 29.97
N THR A 14 9.93 15.13 28.67
CA THR A 14 9.74 13.95 27.82
C THR A 14 10.65 12.81 28.27
N ASP A 15 11.94 13.09 28.45
CA ASP A 15 12.93 12.10 28.84
C ASP A 15 12.70 11.58 30.26
N ALA A 16 12.42 12.47 31.22
CA ALA A 16 12.08 12.12 32.60
C ALA A 16 10.82 11.24 32.67
N GLY A 17 9.78 11.57 31.89
CA GLY A 17 8.58 10.75 31.78
C GLY A 17 8.88 9.35 31.27
N HIS A 18 9.70 9.22 30.22
CA HIS A 18 10.09 7.92 29.69
C HIS A 18 10.99 7.11 30.63
N LEU A 19 11.91 7.75 31.35
CA LEU A 19 12.76 7.10 32.35
C LEU A 19 11.95 6.46 33.48
N LEU A 20 10.90 7.14 33.94
CA LEU A 20 10.04 6.68 35.04
C LEU A 20 8.92 5.75 34.58
N ALA A 21 8.71 5.54 33.28
CA ALA A 21 7.58 4.80 32.73
C ALA A 21 7.43 3.38 33.29
N THR A 22 8.55 2.70 33.57
CA THR A 22 8.56 1.32 34.04
C THR A 22 8.46 1.21 35.56
N SER A 23 9.10 2.14 36.30
CA SER A 23 9.16 2.10 37.76
C SER A 23 7.98 2.81 38.42
N SER A 24 7.49 3.90 37.82
CA SER A 24 6.33 4.67 38.29
C SER A 24 5.50 5.19 37.10
N PRO A 25 4.54 4.39 36.60
CA PRO A 25 3.69 4.78 35.47
C PRO A 25 2.78 5.98 35.81
N GLU A 26 2.41 6.16 37.09
CA GLU A 26 1.61 7.30 37.52
C GLU A 26 2.43 8.60 37.53
N THR A 27 3.68 8.56 38.02
CA THR A 27 4.57 9.73 38.00
C THR A 27 4.94 10.11 36.58
N SER A 28 5.22 9.13 35.71
CA SER A 28 5.48 9.42 34.30
C SER A 28 4.28 10.07 33.62
N ALA A 29 3.05 9.59 33.90
CA ALA A 29 1.83 10.18 33.38
C ALA A 29 1.63 11.63 33.87
N PHE A 30 1.89 11.90 35.15
CA PHE A 30 1.83 13.27 35.70
C PHE A 30 2.80 14.22 34.99
N ILE A 31 4.07 13.84 34.82
CA ILE A 31 5.09 14.66 34.15
C ILE A 31 4.70 14.94 32.70
N LEU A 32 4.22 13.92 31.99
CA LEU A 32 3.85 14.05 30.58
C LEU A 32 2.56 14.84 30.37
N ARG A 33 1.62 14.77 31.31
CA ARG A 33 0.45 15.65 31.34
C ARG A 33 0.86 17.10 31.54
N HIS A 34 1.74 17.37 32.49
CA HIS A 34 2.25 18.73 32.74
C HIS A 34 2.98 19.29 31.50
N ARG A 35 3.75 18.45 30.81
CA ARG A 35 4.36 18.81 29.51
C ARG A 35 3.29 19.23 28.48
N ASP A 36 2.20 18.48 28.35
CA ASP A 36 1.14 18.80 27.40
C ASP A 36 0.36 20.07 27.81
N GLU A 37 0.17 20.32 29.12
CA GLU A 37 -0.39 21.57 29.64
C GLU A 37 0.50 22.78 29.26
N LEU A 38 1.82 22.68 29.43
CA LEU A 38 2.75 23.74 29.00
C LEU A 38 2.71 24.02 27.49
N ILE A 39 2.53 22.98 26.68
CA ILE A 39 2.38 23.12 25.23
C ILE A 39 1.09 23.86 24.89
N LEU A 40 -0.01 23.52 25.57
CA LEU A 40 -1.31 24.18 25.39
C LEU A 40 -1.29 25.64 25.84
N GLU A 41 -0.73 25.93 27.01
CA GLU A 41 -0.61 27.29 27.54
C GLU A 41 0.19 28.23 26.63
N ARG A 42 1.13 27.68 25.86
CA ARG A 42 1.98 28.44 24.92
C ARG A 42 1.49 28.33 23.48
N GLU A 43 0.30 27.78 23.26
CA GLU A 43 -0.34 27.60 21.95
C GLU A 43 0.56 26.88 20.93
N LEU A 44 1.45 26.01 21.41
CA LEU A 44 2.37 25.28 20.55
C LEU A 44 1.65 24.12 19.88
N THR A 45 1.81 24.02 18.57
CA THR A 45 1.25 22.89 17.82
C THR A 45 2.11 21.64 18.06
N GLN A 46 1.56 20.67 18.77
CA GLN A 46 2.24 19.39 19.00
C GLN A 46 2.23 18.56 17.69
N PRO A 47 3.38 17.97 17.29
CA PRO A 47 3.43 17.11 16.12
C PRO A 47 2.55 15.88 16.33
N GLU A 48 1.89 15.47 15.25
CA GLU A 48 0.93 14.37 15.27
C GLU A 48 1.57 13.01 15.62
N THR A 49 2.88 12.86 15.41
CA THR A 49 3.65 11.71 15.87
C THR A 49 3.66 11.61 17.39
N GLN A 50 3.80 12.72 18.09
CA GLN A 50 3.91 12.73 19.55
C GLN A 50 2.58 12.42 20.23
N LYS A 51 1.47 12.90 19.65
CA LYS A 51 0.10 12.55 20.08
C LYS A 51 -0.20 11.04 19.98
N GLN A 52 0.57 10.29 19.19
CA GLN A 52 0.39 8.83 19.08
C GLN A 52 1.00 8.06 20.24
N HIS A 53 1.94 8.66 20.98
CA HIS A 53 2.71 7.98 22.02
C HIS A 53 2.21 8.29 23.42
N VAL A 54 1.69 9.49 23.65
CA VAL A 54 1.26 9.96 24.97
C VAL A 54 -0.19 10.43 24.89
N CYS A 55 -1.01 10.01 25.84
CA CYS A 55 -2.38 10.49 25.92
C CYS A 55 -2.40 11.96 26.36
N THR A 56 -2.93 12.85 25.51
CA THR A 56 -3.00 14.31 25.76
C THR A 56 -3.86 14.69 26.96
N CYS A 57 -4.60 13.75 27.53
CA CYS A 57 -5.57 14.02 28.58
C CYS A 57 -5.14 13.55 29.97
N CYS A 58 -4.55 12.35 30.06
CA CYS A 58 -4.07 11.81 31.33
C CYS A 58 -2.54 11.69 31.38
N GLY A 59 -1.83 11.97 30.28
CA GLY A 59 -0.37 11.86 30.18
C GLY A 59 0.16 10.44 30.10
N HIS A 60 -0.70 9.42 30.14
CA HIS A 60 -0.24 8.02 30.13
C HIS A 60 0.38 7.65 28.78
N ILE A 61 1.51 6.94 28.82
CA ILE A 61 2.21 6.45 27.62
C ILE A 61 1.40 5.31 27.00
N MET A 62 0.96 5.50 25.76
CA MET A 62 0.12 4.55 25.03
C MET A 62 0.98 3.44 24.40
N ILE A 63 1.16 2.35 25.15
CA ILE A 63 1.86 1.16 24.66
C ILE A 63 0.85 0.17 24.07
N LEU A 64 0.97 -0.09 22.76
CA LEU A 64 0.09 -1.03 22.06
C LEU A 64 0.29 -2.46 22.60
N GLY A 65 -0.81 -3.15 22.89
CA GLY A 65 -0.79 -4.50 23.46
C GLY A 65 -0.67 -4.55 24.99
N ARG A 66 -0.48 -3.40 25.67
CA ARG A 66 -0.53 -3.28 27.14
C ARG A 66 -1.75 -2.49 27.61
N GLY A 67 -2.90 -2.73 26.99
CA GLY A 67 -4.18 -2.07 27.31
C GLY A 67 -4.56 -0.92 26.37
N SER A 68 -3.61 -0.24 25.72
CA SER A 68 -3.93 0.71 24.65
C SER A 68 -4.22 -0.03 23.35
N SER A 69 -5.26 0.40 22.61
CA SER A 69 -5.64 -0.23 21.34
C SER A 69 -5.49 0.73 20.16
N MET A 70 -5.30 0.17 18.96
CA MET A 70 -5.11 0.94 17.73
C MET A 70 -5.91 0.31 16.60
N SER A 71 -6.62 1.13 15.85
CA SER A 71 -7.30 0.74 14.62
C SER A 71 -6.90 1.64 13.46
N LEU A 72 -6.78 1.05 12.27
CA LEU A 72 -6.46 1.79 11.06
C LEU A 72 -7.67 1.75 10.12
N LYS A 73 -8.36 2.89 9.99
CA LYS A 73 -9.52 3.02 9.12
C LYS A 73 -9.05 3.57 7.77
N LYS A 74 -9.38 2.86 6.69
CA LYS A 74 -9.24 3.38 5.32
C LYS A 74 -10.54 4.06 4.94
N GLU A 75 -10.47 5.30 4.45
CA GLU A 75 -11.65 5.91 3.86
C GLU A 75 -12.10 5.08 2.66
N LYS A 76 -13.30 4.51 2.74
CA LYS A 76 -13.90 3.79 1.62
C LYS A 76 -14.23 4.82 0.56
N LYS A 77 -13.60 4.71 -0.62
CA LYS A 77 -13.99 5.51 -1.79
C LYS A 77 -15.48 5.28 -2.07
N VAL A 78 -16.30 6.28 -1.77
CA VAL A 78 -17.68 6.31 -2.25
C VAL A 78 -17.60 6.35 -3.78
N LYS A 79 -18.06 5.29 -4.43
CA LYS A 79 -18.15 5.21 -5.90
C LYS A 79 -19.33 6.05 -6.37
N THR A 80 -19.28 7.37 -6.22
CA THR A 80 -20.20 8.24 -6.95
C THR A 80 -19.78 8.25 -8.41
N LYS A 81 -20.71 7.84 -9.27
CA LYS A 81 -20.52 7.59 -10.71
C LYS A 81 -20.18 8.85 -11.51
N ASP A 82 -20.32 10.02 -10.90
CA ASP A 82 -20.00 11.32 -11.49
C ASP A 82 -19.04 12.10 -10.62
N ARG A 83 -17.82 12.30 -11.11
CA ARG A 83 -17.05 13.57 -11.01
C ARG A 83 -15.67 13.41 -11.64
N LYS A 84 -15.46 14.12 -12.75
CA LYS A 84 -14.17 14.33 -13.45
C LYS A 84 -13.21 15.26 -12.67
N ILE A 85 -13.32 15.33 -11.35
CA ILE A 85 -12.44 16.15 -10.50
C ILE A 85 -11.67 15.18 -9.61
N ALA A 86 -10.37 15.06 -9.87
CA ALA A 86 -9.47 14.26 -9.05
C ALA A 86 -9.37 14.89 -7.65
N LYS A 87 -10.18 14.41 -6.71
CA LYS A 87 -10.04 14.80 -5.30
C LYS A 87 -8.63 14.40 -4.80
N PRO A 88 -7.98 15.23 -3.97
CA PRO A 88 -6.72 14.87 -3.33
C PRO A 88 -6.90 13.54 -2.59
N ARG A 89 -5.91 12.65 -2.70
CA ARG A 89 -5.97 11.34 -2.02
C ARG A 89 -5.85 11.58 -0.52
N CYS A 90 -6.91 11.34 0.24
CA CYS A 90 -6.81 11.26 1.70
C CYS A 90 -6.09 9.96 2.08
N GLY A 91 -5.18 10.03 3.06
CA GLY A 91 -4.53 8.85 3.62
C GLY A 91 -5.41 8.13 4.63
N PRO A 92 -4.98 6.99 5.17
CA PRO A 92 -5.72 6.28 6.21
C PRO A 92 -5.73 7.07 7.54
N THR A 93 -6.81 6.93 8.30
CA THR A 93 -6.93 7.49 9.66
C THR A 93 -6.51 6.42 10.67
N LYS A 94 -5.57 6.77 11.54
CA LYS A 94 -5.10 5.95 12.67
C LYS A 94 -5.82 6.41 13.93
N THR A 95 -6.62 5.55 14.52
CA THR A 95 -7.34 5.81 15.77
C THR A 95 -6.66 5.02 16.88
N ILE A 96 -6.21 5.69 17.94
CA ILE A 96 -5.51 5.10 19.09
C ILE A 96 -6.34 5.40 20.34
N SER A 97 -6.60 4.40 21.19
CA SER A 97 -7.26 4.60 22.49
C SER A 97 -6.29 4.42 23.65
N CYS A 98 -6.40 5.29 24.64
CA CYS A 98 -5.64 5.22 25.86
C CYS A 98 -6.15 4.06 26.74
N GLY A 99 -5.25 3.15 27.13
CA GLY A 99 -5.59 2.03 28.02
C GLY A 99 -5.93 2.41 29.47
N HIS A 100 -5.67 3.66 29.88
CA HIS A 100 -5.91 4.13 31.25
C HIS A 100 -7.23 4.91 31.36
N CYS A 101 -7.46 5.92 30.51
CA CYS A 101 -8.67 6.76 30.56
C CYS A 101 -9.68 6.51 29.43
N GLY A 102 -9.36 5.64 28.46
CA GLY A 102 -10.25 5.30 27.34
C GLY A 102 -10.37 6.36 26.25
N LYS A 103 -9.77 7.55 26.41
CA LYS A 103 -9.85 8.62 25.42
C LYS A 103 -9.16 8.23 24.11
N VAL A 104 -9.75 8.70 23.01
CA VAL A 104 -9.38 8.31 21.65
C VAL A 104 -8.68 9.47 20.94
N THR A 105 -7.51 9.20 20.38
CA THR A 105 -6.74 10.12 19.54
C THR A 105 -6.84 9.67 18.09
N GLU A 106 -7.24 10.58 17.20
CA GLU A 106 -7.31 10.33 15.76
C GLU A 106 -6.20 11.07 15.03
N VAL A 107 -5.40 10.32 14.28
CA VAL A 107 -4.26 10.80 13.52
C VAL A 107 -4.51 10.56 12.04
N GLN A 108 -4.49 11.63 11.24
CA GLN A 108 -4.52 11.50 9.78
C GLN A 108 -3.11 11.25 9.25
N LEU A 109 -2.92 10.10 8.59
CA LEU A 109 -1.65 9.79 7.95
C LEU A 109 -1.63 10.34 6.52
N PRO A 110 -0.47 10.77 6.01
CA PRO A 110 -0.35 11.19 4.62
C PRO A 110 -0.67 10.03 3.67
N PRO A 111 -1.16 10.32 2.44
CA PRO A 111 -1.46 9.29 1.47
C PRO A 111 -0.19 8.51 1.11
N PRO A 112 -0.24 7.17 1.04
CA PRO A 112 0.91 6.38 0.63
C PRO A 112 1.30 6.69 -0.81
N ALA A 113 2.61 6.67 -1.09
CA ALA A 113 3.12 6.86 -2.44
C ALA A 113 2.50 5.85 -3.42
N PRO A 114 2.19 6.26 -4.66
CA PRO A 114 1.62 5.36 -5.64
C PRO A 114 2.62 4.25 -5.99
N ILE A 115 2.23 3.00 -5.74
CA ILE A 115 3.02 1.84 -6.15
C ILE A 115 2.96 1.74 -7.69
N SER A 116 4.05 2.09 -8.37
CA SER A 116 4.21 1.84 -9.80
C SER A 116 4.55 0.36 -10.00
N ARG A 117 3.53 -0.45 -10.24
CA ARG A 117 3.73 -1.86 -10.60
C ARG A 117 4.17 -1.89 -12.07
N ARG A 118 5.49 -1.83 -12.30
CA ARG A 118 6.10 -1.99 -13.63
C ARG A 118 5.70 -3.39 -14.10
N GLN A 119 4.72 -3.47 -15.00
CA GLN A 119 4.46 -4.70 -15.72
C GLN A 119 5.69 -4.95 -16.59
N THR A 120 6.60 -5.80 -16.13
CA THR A 120 7.62 -6.40 -16.99
C THR A 120 6.86 -7.18 -18.05
N LYS A 121 6.62 -6.55 -19.19
CA LYS A 121 6.38 -7.28 -20.43
C LYS A 121 7.65 -8.07 -20.67
N MET A 122 7.64 -9.34 -20.29
CA MET A 122 8.65 -10.29 -20.77
C MET A 122 8.43 -10.42 -22.28
N ASN A 123 9.07 -9.55 -23.05
CA ASN A 123 9.28 -9.79 -24.46
C ASN A 123 10.38 -10.85 -24.53
N ALA A 124 9.97 -12.11 -24.64
CA ALA A 124 10.82 -13.15 -25.19
C ALA A 124 11.04 -12.81 -26.67
N SER A 125 12.14 -12.13 -26.97
CA SER A 125 12.72 -12.10 -28.31
C SER A 125 14.19 -12.44 -28.18
N ALA A 126 14.46 -13.71 -28.43
CA ALA A 126 15.77 -14.28 -28.66
C ALA A 126 16.47 -13.57 -29.83
N THR A 127 17.76 -13.31 -29.63
CA THR A 127 18.87 -13.36 -30.60
C THR A 127 18.58 -13.06 -32.07
N SER A 128 19.25 -12.02 -32.60
CA SER A 128 20.05 -12.12 -33.84
C SER A 128 21.03 -10.95 -33.93
N ALA A 129 22.28 -11.30 -34.22
CA ALA A 129 23.43 -10.42 -34.30
C ALA A 129 23.53 -9.64 -35.63
N ALA A 130 24.30 -8.55 -35.55
CA ALA A 130 24.90 -7.69 -36.58
C ALA A 130 24.87 -8.13 -38.06
N LYS A 131 24.53 -7.20 -38.97
CA LYS A 131 25.46 -6.50 -39.91
C LYS A 131 24.72 -5.65 -40.98
N THR A 132 25.31 -4.49 -41.27
CA THR A 132 25.38 -3.72 -42.54
C THR A 132 24.11 -3.14 -43.23
N ALA A 133 24.10 -1.80 -43.35
CA ALA A 133 23.55 -1.01 -44.47
C ALA A 133 24.59 -0.98 -45.64
N PRO A 134 24.34 -0.45 -46.88
CA PRO A 134 23.28 0.50 -47.28
C PRO A 134 22.64 0.34 -48.70
N THR A 135 21.68 1.25 -48.97
CA THR A 135 21.28 1.89 -50.25
C THR A 135 20.43 1.19 -51.35
N ALA A 136 19.27 1.85 -51.58
CA ALA A 136 18.67 2.29 -52.86
C ALA A 136 17.60 1.45 -53.60
N ALA A 137 16.54 2.20 -53.95
CA ALA A 137 15.52 2.02 -55.00
C ALA A 137 14.32 1.05 -54.77
N ALA A 138 13.13 1.67 -54.76
CA ALA A 138 11.78 1.09 -54.89
C ALA A 138 11.58 0.40 -56.28
N PRO A 139 10.46 -0.31 -56.62
CA PRO A 139 9.12 -0.25 -56.02
C PRO A 139 8.28 -1.56 -55.97
N LYS A 140 7.06 -1.44 -55.40
CA LYS A 140 5.88 -2.34 -55.50
C LYS A 140 5.92 -3.68 -54.73
N GLU A 141 5.15 -3.76 -53.65
CA GLU A 141 3.95 -4.62 -53.50
C GLU A 141 3.57 -4.74 -52.01
N THR A 142 2.27 -4.63 -51.74
CA THR A 142 1.64 -4.73 -50.43
C THR A 142 1.88 -6.10 -49.76
N PRO A 143 2.16 -6.13 -48.44
CA PRO A 143 1.36 -7.01 -47.60
C PRO A 143 0.90 -6.36 -46.29
N GLN A 144 -0.37 -6.60 -45.99
CA GLN A 144 -1.10 -6.09 -44.83
C GLN A 144 -0.46 -6.55 -43.51
N LYS A 145 -0.26 -5.59 -42.61
CA LYS A 145 0.07 -5.82 -41.19
C LYS A 145 -1.02 -6.70 -40.54
N PRO A 146 -0.70 -7.80 -39.84
CA PRO A 146 -1.69 -8.50 -39.05
C PRO A 146 -2.14 -7.63 -37.89
N ASN A 147 -3.41 -7.22 -37.92
CA ASN A 147 -4.07 -6.48 -36.86
C ASN A 147 -4.09 -7.28 -35.55
N ALA A 148 -3.55 -6.69 -34.48
CA ALA A 148 -3.43 -7.26 -33.14
C ALA A 148 -4.77 -7.66 -32.46
N ASN A 149 -5.92 -7.40 -33.10
CA ASN A 149 -7.24 -7.71 -32.58
C ASN A 149 -7.80 -9.08 -33.01
N ALA A 150 -7.07 -9.89 -33.79
CA ALA A 150 -7.49 -11.25 -34.14
C ALA A 150 -7.46 -12.22 -32.94
N SER A 151 -6.61 -11.98 -31.93
CA SER A 151 -6.48 -12.84 -30.74
C SER A 151 -7.59 -12.63 -29.70
N SER A 152 -8.16 -11.42 -29.65
CA SER A 152 -9.20 -11.04 -28.68
C SER A 152 -10.56 -11.69 -28.99
N LYS A 153 -10.95 -11.76 -30.27
CA LYS A 153 -12.17 -12.46 -30.70
C LYS A 153 -12.06 -13.99 -30.57
N LYS A 154 -10.88 -14.57 -30.78
CA LYS A 154 -10.64 -16.02 -30.59
C LYS A 154 -10.73 -16.43 -29.11
N ARG A 155 -10.20 -15.61 -28.20
CA ARG A 155 -10.21 -15.89 -26.75
C ARG A 155 -11.57 -15.65 -26.08
N ALA A 156 -12.40 -14.76 -26.61
CA ALA A 156 -13.78 -14.59 -26.15
C ALA A 156 -14.69 -15.78 -26.53
N LYS A 157 -14.43 -16.42 -27.68
CA LYS A 157 -15.19 -17.59 -28.15
C LYS A 157 -14.81 -18.86 -27.38
N SER A 158 -13.53 -19.02 -27.01
CA SER A 158 -13.08 -20.15 -26.17
C SER A 158 -13.57 -20.07 -24.72
N ARG A 159 -13.93 -18.89 -24.22
CA ARG A 159 -14.54 -18.72 -22.88
C ARG A 159 -16.04 -19.04 -22.83
N LYS A 160 -16.71 -19.09 -23.98
CA LYS A 160 -18.15 -19.43 -24.09
C LYS A 160 -18.39 -20.88 -24.50
N ALA A 161 -17.36 -21.58 -24.97
CA ALA A 161 -17.43 -23.00 -25.28
C ALA A 161 -17.04 -23.75 -24.00
N GLY A 162 -18.01 -24.30 -23.27
CA GLY A 162 -17.82 -24.93 -21.97
C GLY A 162 -16.79 -26.07 -21.96
N LEU A 163 -16.61 -26.72 -20.80
CA LEU A 163 -15.57 -27.74 -20.55
C LEU A 163 -15.45 -28.79 -21.68
N GLN A 164 -16.58 -29.25 -22.23
CA GLN A 164 -16.63 -30.22 -23.34
C GLN A 164 -15.84 -29.76 -24.57
N ALA A 165 -15.97 -28.50 -24.96
CA ALA A 165 -15.31 -27.96 -26.15
C ALA A 165 -13.79 -27.75 -25.96
N LEU A 166 -13.37 -27.55 -24.71
CA LEU A 166 -11.94 -27.51 -24.36
C LEU A 166 -11.34 -28.92 -24.39
N LEU A 167 -12.10 -29.95 -24.04
CA LEU A 167 -11.68 -31.35 -24.15
C LEU A 167 -11.58 -31.81 -25.62
N ASP A 168 -12.45 -31.35 -26.50
CA ASP A 168 -12.35 -31.71 -27.93
C ASP A 168 -11.19 -30.97 -28.64
N GLN A 169 -10.89 -29.72 -28.23
CA GLN A 169 -9.68 -29.03 -28.69
C GLN A 169 -8.40 -29.68 -28.20
N SER A 170 -8.37 -30.21 -26.97
CA SER A 170 -7.19 -30.92 -26.44
C SER A 170 -7.01 -32.30 -27.07
N LYS A 171 -8.09 -32.97 -27.50
CA LYS A 171 -8.02 -34.19 -28.32
C LYS A 171 -7.43 -33.91 -29.70
N GLY A 172 -7.81 -32.79 -30.35
CA GLY A 172 -7.24 -32.38 -31.64
C GLY A 172 -5.76 -31.94 -31.57
N ALA A 173 -5.31 -31.43 -30.42
CA ALA A 173 -3.91 -31.03 -30.22
C ALA A 173 -2.93 -32.21 -30.05
N LYS A 174 -3.41 -33.45 -29.93
CA LYS A 174 -2.54 -34.65 -29.84
C LYS A 174 -1.82 -35.02 -31.14
N GLN A 175 -2.19 -34.41 -32.28
CA GLN A 175 -1.58 -34.73 -33.59
C GLN A 175 -0.53 -33.73 -34.08
N SER A 176 -0.30 -32.62 -33.36
CA SER A 176 0.82 -31.72 -33.69
C SER A 176 1.70 -31.58 -32.45
N GLY A 177 2.79 -32.35 -32.44
CA GLY A 177 3.76 -32.40 -31.36
C GLY A 177 4.31 -31.01 -31.04
N ARG A 178 3.75 -30.37 -30.01
CA ARG A 178 4.29 -29.21 -29.28
C ARG A 178 3.41 -28.94 -28.05
N GLY A 179 3.69 -29.64 -26.95
CA GLY A 179 3.05 -29.38 -25.66
C GLY A 179 3.63 -30.27 -24.56
N LEU A 180 4.17 -29.64 -23.51
CA LEU A 180 4.74 -30.26 -22.32
C LEU A 180 3.73 -31.27 -21.72
N GLY A 181 4.11 -32.54 -21.69
CA GLY A 181 3.25 -33.70 -21.40
C GLY A 181 2.85 -33.86 -19.94
N LEU A 182 2.22 -32.84 -19.35
CA LEU A 182 1.61 -32.93 -18.01
C LEU A 182 0.09 -33.02 -18.18
N SER A 183 -0.44 -34.25 -18.19
CA SER A 183 -1.87 -34.50 -18.17
C SER A 183 -2.40 -34.48 -16.73
N LEU A 184 -3.67 -34.13 -16.58
CA LEU A 184 -4.36 -34.02 -15.28
C LEU A 184 -4.34 -35.34 -14.48
N THR A 185 -4.13 -36.47 -15.16
CA THR A 185 -3.94 -37.80 -14.55
C THR A 185 -2.63 -37.95 -13.79
N ASP A 186 -1.58 -37.22 -14.17
CA ASP A 186 -0.25 -37.28 -13.53
C ASP A 186 -0.27 -36.65 -12.12
N PHE A 187 -1.17 -35.69 -11.89
CA PHE A 187 -1.38 -35.07 -10.59
C PHE A 187 -2.26 -35.88 -9.63
N MET A 188 -3.01 -36.88 -10.11
CA MET A 188 -3.90 -37.71 -9.27
C MET A 188 -3.24 -39.02 -8.81
N GLN A 189 -2.00 -39.29 -9.21
CA GLN A 189 -1.25 -40.50 -8.83
C GLN A 189 -0.25 -40.29 -7.68
N ARG A 190 -0.47 -39.28 -6.83
CA ARG A 190 0.29 -39.12 -5.58
C ARG A 190 -0.58 -38.69 -4.42
#